data_AF-A0A1Q7GEB1-F1
#
_entry.id   AF-A0A1Q7GEB1-F1
#
_cell.length_a   1.000
_cell.length_b   1.000
_cell.length_c   1.000
_cell.angle_alpha   90.00
_cell.angle_beta   90.00
_cell.angle_gamma   90.00
#
_symmetry.space_group_name_H-M   'P 1'
#
loop_
_entity.id
_entity.type
_entity.pdbx_description
1 polymer ?
#
loop_
_entity_poly.entity_id
_entity_poly.type
_entity_poly.pdbx_seq_one_letter_code
_entity_poly.pdbx_strand_id
1 'polypeptide(L)'
;MFVLKGYEGTTMRAIAAKIGYTPTAIYHHFKDKDALVAELAGLDFRALAQALQQTGTVGDPLERLEKVGAAYVEFGLTHPMQYQFLFMTRRPKGSASGGTTRDPGEDAYGFLRQTCAAVIATGRLRPELNDPDELAQMCWGSLHGLVALQVAKGDDPSIPWRDVRQTATKIRAMMLRGFLREPDR
;
A
#
# COMPACT_ATOMS: atom_id res chain seq x y z
N MET A 1 -19.00 1.32 0.26
CA MET A 1 -19.90 0.98 1.41
C MET A 1 -19.11 0.53 2.61
N PHE A 2 -18.22 -0.47 2.49
CA PHE A 2 -17.34 -0.92 3.59
C PHE A 2 -16.50 0.19 4.21
N VAL A 3 -15.91 1.07 3.40
CA VAL A 3 -15.14 2.24 3.87
C VAL A 3 -15.97 3.18 4.76
N LEU A 4 -17.24 3.41 4.40
CA LEU A 4 -18.11 4.38 5.07
C LEU A 4 -18.86 3.80 6.27
N LYS A 5 -19.27 2.54 6.20
CA LYS A 5 -20.14 1.89 7.19
C LYS A 5 -19.44 0.78 7.99
N GLY A 6 -18.18 0.47 7.65
CA GLY A 6 -17.47 -0.68 8.17
C GLY A 6 -18.02 -2.01 7.65
N TYR A 7 -17.36 -3.09 8.06
CA TYR A 7 -17.78 -4.46 7.79
C TYR A 7 -19.15 -4.76 8.44
N GLU A 8 -19.33 -4.43 9.73
CA GLU A 8 -20.56 -4.72 10.48
C GLU A 8 -21.77 -3.94 9.96
N GLY A 9 -21.59 -2.66 9.61
CA GLY A 9 -22.66 -1.82 9.08
C GLY A 9 -23.01 -2.07 7.61
N THR A 10 -22.32 -3.01 6.94
CA THR A 10 -22.58 -3.38 5.55
C THR A 10 -23.17 -4.78 5.46
N THR A 11 -24.36 -4.91 4.86
CA THR A 11 -25.02 -6.19 4.62
C THR A 11 -25.08 -6.53 3.13
N MET A 12 -25.09 -7.82 2.78
CA MET A 12 -25.21 -8.28 1.39
C MET A 12 -26.49 -7.74 0.72
N ARG A 13 -27.60 -7.67 1.47
CA ARG A 13 -28.87 -7.08 1.01
C ARG A 13 -28.73 -5.59 0.69
N ALA A 14 -28.04 -4.83 1.54
CA ALA A 14 -27.81 -3.40 1.30
C ALA A 14 -26.92 -3.16 0.08
N ILE A 15 -25.92 -4.01 -0.14
CA ILE A 15 -25.09 -3.97 -1.36
C ILE A 15 -25.96 -4.23 -2.57
N ALA A 16 -26.74 -5.33 -2.59
CA ALA A 16 -27.62 -5.71 -3.69
C ALA A 16 -28.59 -4.57 -4.06
N ALA A 17 -29.27 -4.00 -3.06
CA ALA A 17 -30.16 -2.86 -3.26
C ALA A 17 -29.42 -1.64 -3.85
N LYS A 18 -28.18 -1.37 -3.41
CA LYS A 18 -27.39 -0.23 -3.91
C LYS A 18 -26.98 -0.39 -5.37
N ILE A 19 -26.76 -1.61 -5.84
CA ILE A 19 -26.37 -1.91 -7.23
C ILE A 19 -27.55 -2.32 -8.13
N GLY A 20 -28.78 -2.37 -7.61
CA GLY A 20 -29.98 -2.71 -8.38
C GLY A 20 -30.22 -4.20 -8.61
N TYR A 21 -29.62 -5.08 -7.80
CA TYR A 21 -29.74 -6.54 -7.91
C TYR A 21 -30.51 -7.14 -6.75
N THR A 22 -30.98 -8.38 -6.92
CA THR A 22 -31.53 -9.17 -5.80
C THR A 22 -30.39 -9.68 -4.91
N PRO A 23 -30.63 -9.90 -3.61
CA PRO A 23 -29.63 -10.53 -2.74
C PRO A 23 -29.16 -11.89 -3.27
N THR A 24 -30.08 -12.69 -3.84
CA THR A 24 -29.78 -14.00 -4.44
C THR A 24 -28.74 -13.91 -5.56
N ALA A 25 -28.79 -12.86 -6.39
CA ALA A 25 -27.81 -12.67 -7.46
C ALA A 25 -26.39 -12.47 -6.92
N ILE A 26 -26.21 -11.75 -5.81
CA ILE A 26 -24.88 -11.60 -5.20
C ILE A 26 -24.40 -12.93 -4.62
N TYR A 27 -25.29 -13.68 -3.95
CA TYR A 27 -24.92 -14.98 -3.35
C TYR A 27 -24.53 -16.05 -4.39
N HIS A 28 -24.95 -15.89 -5.64
CA HIS A 28 -24.47 -16.73 -6.74
C HIS A 28 -22.97 -16.53 -7.03
N HIS A 29 -22.44 -15.33 -6.80
CA HIS A 29 -21.03 -15.02 -7.02
C HIS A 29 -20.17 -15.17 -5.75
N PHE A 30 -20.74 -14.87 -4.58
CA PHE A 30 -20.01 -14.87 -3.32
C PHE A 30 -20.79 -15.68 -2.29
N LYS A 31 -20.16 -16.74 -1.77
CA LYS A 31 -20.74 -17.60 -0.72
C LYS A 31 -21.27 -16.78 0.46
N ASP A 32 -20.54 -15.77 0.87
CA ASP A 32 -20.84 -14.91 2.01
C ASP A 32 -20.16 -13.53 1.87
N LYS A 33 -20.35 -12.69 2.89
CA LYS A 33 -19.76 -11.34 2.95
C LYS A 33 -18.24 -11.39 3.05
N ASP A 34 -17.68 -12.44 3.64
CA ASP A 34 -16.23 -12.60 3.80
C ASP A 34 -15.57 -12.89 2.46
N ALA A 35 -16.16 -13.78 1.67
CA ALA A 35 -15.73 -14.07 0.30
C ALA A 35 -15.74 -12.79 -0.56
N LEU A 36 -16.80 -11.98 -0.48
CA LEU A 36 -16.86 -10.70 -1.20
C LEU A 36 -15.76 -9.74 -0.76
N VAL A 37 -15.52 -9.61 0.56
CA VAL A 37 -14.47 -8.71 1.09
C VAL A 37 -13.07 -9.19 0.71
N ALA A 38 -12.84 -10.50 0.72
CA ALA A 38 -11.57 -11.09 0.32
C ALA A 38 -11.28 -10.84 -1.17
N GLU A 39 -12.28 -11.03 -2.04
CA GLU A 39 -12.13 -10.76 -3.48
C GLU A 39 -11.89 -9.27 -3.77
N LEU A 40 -12.62 -8.38 -3.10
CA LEU A 40 -12.38 -6.93 -3.21
C LEU A 40 -10.96 -6.56 -2.75
N ALA A 41 -10.50 -7.13 -1.63
CA ALA A 41 -9.16 -6.88 -1.14
C ALA A 41 -8.09 -7.41 -2.11
N GLY A 42 -8.30 -8.59 -2.69
CA GLY A 42 -7.41 -9.16 -3.70
C GLY A 42 -7.32 -8.28 -4.95
N LEU A 43 -8.44 -7.73 -5.42
CA LEU A 43 -8.46 -6.77 -6.53
C LEU A 43 -7.66 -5.51 -6.20
N ASP A 44 -7.89 -4.90 -5.04
CA ASP A 44 -7.21 -3.67 -4.64
C ASP A 44 -5.71 -3.90 -4.39
N PHE A 45 -5.30 -5.05 -3.83
CA PHE A 45 -3.89 -5.41 -3.67
C PHE A 45 -3.19 -5.62 -5.02
N ARG A 46 -3.85 -6.28 -5.99
CA ARG A 46 -3.32 -6.41 -7.36
C ARG A 46 -3.17 -5.05 -8.04
N ALA A 47 -4.13 -4.14 -7.86
CA ALA A 47 -4.02 -2.79 -8.40
C ALA A 47 -2.80 -2.05 -7.82
N LEU A 48 -2.57 -2.15 -6.50
CA LEU A 48 -1.38 -1.60 -5.86
C LEU A 48 -0.09 -2.27 -6.39
N ALA A 49 -0.05 -3.60 -6.48
CA ALA A 49 1.11 -4.34 -6.98
C ALA A 49 1.48 -3.90 -8.41
N GLN A 50 0.48 -3.82 -9.30
CA GLN A 50 0.66 -3.34 -10.67
C GLN A 50 1.22 -1.92 -10.71
N ALA A 51 0.72 -1.01 -9.85
CA ALA A 51 1.23 0.36 -9.78
C ALA A 51 2.72 0.41 -9.36
N LEU A 52 3.12 -0.41 -8.38
CA LEU A 52 4.53 -0.45 -7.95
C LEU A 52 5.42 -1.11 -9.01
N GLN A 53 4.95 -2.18 -9.65
CA GLN A 53 5.72 -2.93 -10.64
C GLN A 53 6.07 -2.15 -11.90
N GLN A 54 5.34 -1.08 -12.23
CA GLN A 54 5.71 -0.16 -13.31
C GLN A 54 7.14 0.41 -13.14
N THR A 55 7.64 0.44 -11.91
CA THR A 55 9.01 0.87 -11.58
C THR A 55 10.06 -0.22 -11.80
N GLY A 56 9.66 -1.47 -12.07
CA GLY A 56 10.56 -2.62 -12.20
C GLY A 56 11.55 -2.53 -13.37
N THR A 57 11.27 -1.69 -14.37
CA THR A 57 12.15 -1.42 -15.51
C THR A 57 13.35 -0.52 -15.16
N VAL A 58 13.36 0.09 -13.98
CA VAL A 58 14.41 1.00 -13.51
C VAL A 58 15.64 0.18 -13.12
N GLY A 59 16.76 0.38 -13.81
CA GLY A 59 17.97 -0.45 -13.66
C GLY A 59 18.65 -0.32 -12.30
N ASP A 60 18.89 0.90 -11.81
CA ASP A 60 19.53 1.13 -10.52
C ASP A 60 18.56 0.81 -9.37
N PRO A 61 18.90 -0.10 -8.44
CA PRO A 61 18.01 -0.47 -7.34
C PRO A 61 17.64 0.70 -6.42
N LEU A 62 18.54 1.68 -6.23
CA LEU A 62 18.28 2.85 -5.39
C LEU A 62 17.28 3.81 -6.06
N GLU A 63 17.47 4.09 -7.34
CA GLU A 63 16.47 4.82 -8.13
C GLU A 63 15.12 4.09 -8.15
N ARG A 64 15.13 2.76 -8.28
CA ARG A 64 13.91 1.95 -8.22
C ARG A 64 13.21 2.10 -6.88
N LEU A 65 13.94 2.01 -5.76
CA LEU A 65 13.37 2.18 -4.42
C LEU A 65 12.72 3.56 -4.23
N GLU A 66 13.34 4.63 -4.76
CA GLU A 66 12.75 5.97 -4.78
C GLU A 66 11.40 5.98 -5.51
N LYS A 67 11.39 5.43 -6.72
CA LYS A 67 10.19 5.38 -7.58
C LYS A 67 9.10 4.51 -7.01
N VAL A 68 9.44 3.40 -6.33
CA VAL A 68 8.47 2.58 -5.58
C VAL A 68 7.80 3.41 -4.50
N GLY A 69 8.57 4.17 -3.73
CA GLY A 69 8.01 5.06 -2.71
C GLY A 69 7.13 6.16 -3.31
N ALA A 70 7.49 6.71 -4.48
CA ALA A 70 6.66 7.68 -5.19
C ALA A 70 5.34 7.06 -5.68
N ALA A 71 5.39 5.88 -6.30
CA ALA A 71 4.21 5.16 -6.79
C ALA A 71 3.26 4.76 -5.65
N TYR A 72 3.80 4.32 -4.51
CA TYR A 72 3.01 4.02 -3.30
C TYR A 72 2.22 5.24 -2.80
N VAL A 73 2.89 6.39 -2.73
CA VAL A 73 2.25 7.64 -2.31
C VAL A 73 1.19 8.06 -3.32
N GLU A 74 1.50 8.05 -4.61
CA GLU A 74 0.54 8.45 -5.64
C GLU A 74 -0.70 7.55 -5.64
N PHE A 75 -0.53 6.23 -5.47
CA PHE A 75 -1.64 5.30 -5.35
C PHE A 75 -2.58 5.69 -4.20
N GLY A 76 -2.04 5.95 -3.01
CA GLY A 76 -2.86 6.30 -1.85
C GLY A 76 -3.60 7.64 -1.99
N LEU A 77 -3.01 8.60 -2.70
CA LEU A 77 -3.62 9.92 -2.95
C LEU A 77 -4.69 9.89 -4.04
N THR A 78 -4.50 9.06 -5.07
CA THR A 78 -5.43 8.93 -6.20
C THR A 78 -6.58 7.96 -5.92
N HIS A 79 -6.34 6.97 -5.05
CA HIS A 79 -7.30 5.92 -4.71
C HIS A 79 -7.56 5.86 -3.19
N PRO A 80 -7.97 6.96 -2.53
CA PRO A 80 -8.06 7.03 -1.06
C PRO A 80 -9.04 6.01 -0.48
N MET A 81 -10.12 5.68 -1.19
CA MET A 81 -11.07 4.65 -0.75
C MET A 81 -10.48 3.25 -0.80
N GLN A 82 -9.71 2.90 -1.84
CA GLN A 82 -9.02 1.62 -1.92
C GLN A 82 -7.94 1.53 -0.84
N TYR A 83 -7.15 2.60 -0.67
CA TYR A 83 -6.14 2.69 0.39
C TYR A 83 -6.76 2.49 1.78
N GLN A 84 -7.86 3.19 2.08
CA GLN A 84 -8.57 3.05 3.34
C GLN A 84 -9.18 1.64 3.51
N PHE A 85 -9.68 1.03 2.44
CA PHE A 85 -10.20 -0.34 2.48
C PHE A 85 -9.09 -1.37 2.76
N LEU A 86 -7.96 -1.24 2.07
CA LEU A 86 -6.80 -2.12 2.23
C LEU A 86 -6.18 -2.02 3.62
N PHE A 87 -5.94 -0.81 4.11
CA PHE A 87 -5.06 -0.65 5.27
C PHE A 87 -5.75 -0.23 6.57
N MET A 88 -6.90 0.43 6.47
CA MET A 88 -7.49 1.15 7.61
C MET A 88 -8.86 0.60 8.01
N THR A 89 -9.49 -0.18 7.14
CA THR A 89 -10.79 -0.81 7.42
C THR A 89 -10.56 -2.11 8.17
N ARG A 90 -11.15 -2.24 9.36
CA ARG A 90 -11.10 -3.48 10.14
C ARG A 90 -11.79 -4.61 9.37
N ARG A 91 -11.07 -5.71 9.16
CA ARG A 91 -11.57 -6.92 8.50
C ARG A 91 -11.69 -8.08 9.49
N PRO A 92 -12.53 -9.08 9.21
CA PRO A 92 -12.59 -10.32 9.98
C PRO A 92 -11.21 -10.99 10.07
N LYS A 93 -10.94 -11.66 11.20
CA LYS A 93 -9.71 -12.45 11.34
C LYS A 93 -9.69 -13.54 10.26
N GLY A 94 -8.58 -13.64 9.52
CA GLY A 94 -8.42 -14.63 8.44
C GLY A 94 -8.80 -14.14 7.04
N SER A 95 -9.32 -12.91 6.87
CA SER A 95 -9.42 -12.30 5.55
C SER A 95 -8.03 -12.09 4.95
N ALA A 96 -7.84 -12.39 3.67
CA ALA A 96 -6.55 -12.32 2.99
C ALA A 96 -5.75 -11.04 3.35
N SER A 97 -4.62 -11.23 4.03
CA SER A 97 -3.53 -10.26 4.09
C SER A 97 -2.80 -10.34 2.76
N GLY A 98 -2.77 -9.25 1.99
CA GLY A 98 -2.20 -9.20 0.63
C GLY A 98 -0.69 -9.34 0.58
N GLY A 99 -0.15 -10.46 1.06
CA GLY A 99 1.27 -10.74 1.13
C GLY A 99 1.58 -12.24 1.22
N THR A 100 0.80 -13.09 0.56
CA THR A 100 1.07 -14.55 0.52
C THR A 100 1.10 -15.13 -0.90
N THR A 101 0.92 -14.31 -1.93
CA THR A 101 1.11 -14.77 -3.31
C THR A 101 2.61 -14.77 -3.62
N ARG A 102 3.09 -15.80 -4.33
CA ARG A 102 4.49 -15.88 -4.78
C ARG A 102 4.77 -15.04 -6.02
N ASP A 103 3.72 -14.49 -6.64
CA ASP A 103 3.83 -13.68 -7.85
C ASP A 103 4.07 -12.22 -7.48
N PRO A 104 5.22 -11.62 -7.85
CA PRO A 104 5.47 -10.19 -7.67
C PRO A 104 4.39 -9.30 -8.34
N GLY A 105 3.68 -9.84 -9.34
CA GLY A 105 2.52 -9.23 -10.03
C GLY A 105 1.33 -8.95 -9.14
N GLU A 106 1.24 -9.67 -8.03
CA GLU A 106 0.12 -9.66 -7.11
C GLU A 106 0.56 -9.32 -5.67
N ASP A 107 1.86 -9.23 -5.43
CA ASP A 107 2.45 -8.96 -4.11
C ASP A 107 3.25 -7.65 -4.10
N ALA A 108 2.56 -6.55 -3.79
CA ALA A 108 3.17 -5.22 -3.65
C ALA A 108 4.26 -5.20 -2.56
N TYR A 109 4.07 -5.92 -1.45
CA TYR A 109 5.05 -5.97 -0.37
C TYR A 109 6.27 -6.80 -0.77
N GLY A 110 6.04 -7.95 -1.41
CA GLY A 110 7.09 -8.78 -2.00
C GLY A 110 7.95 -8.01 -3.00
N PHE A 111 7.35 -7.19 -3.85
CA PHE A 111 8.09 -6.34 -4.80
C PHE A 111 8.95 -5.27 -4.10
N LEU A 112 8.42 -4.61 -3.06
CA LEU A 112 9.20 -3.69 -2.22
C LEU A 112 10.38 -4.42 -1.57
N ARG A 113 10.13 -5.56 -0.94
CA ARG A 113 11.16 -6.40 -0.29
C ARG A 113 12.25 -6.83 -1.28
N GLN A 114 11.87 -7.25 -2.48
CA GLN A 114 12.82 -7.61 -3.54
C GLN A 114 13.69 -6.42 -3.95
N THR A 115 13.08 -5.23 -4.06
CA THR A 115 13.81 -3.99 -4.36
C THR A 115 14.80 -3.66 -3.23
N CYS A 116 14.38 -3.77 -1.96
CA CYS A 116 15.26 -3.59 -0.81
C CYS A 116 16.44 -4.57 -0.80
N ALA A 117 16.21 -5.86 -1.09
CA ALA A 117 17.27 -6.85 -1.20
C ALA A 117 18.27 -6.49 -2.31
N ALA A 118 17.79 -6.02 -3.46
CA ALA A 118 18.64 -5.56 -4.56
C ALA A 118 19.46 -4.32 -4.17
N VAL A 119 18.89 -3.38 -3.41
CA VAL A 119 19.61 -2.22 -2.88
C VAL A 119 20.72 -2.65 -1.91
N ILE A 120 20.44 -3.56 -0.98
CA ILE A 120 21.44 -4.09 -0.04
C ILE A 120 22.61 -4.74 -0.81
N ALA A 121 22.30 -5.53 -1.84
CA ALA A 121 23.30 -6.19 -2.67
C ALA A 121 24.23 -5.22 -3.43
N THR A 122 23.89 -3.94 -3.56
CA THR A 122 24.79 -2.93 -4.13
C THR A 122 25.98 -2.60 -3.24
N GLY A 123 25.91 -2.92 -1.94
CA GLY A 123 26.94 -2.55 -0.96
C GLY A 123 26.99 -1.04 -0.62
N ARG A 124 26.07 -0.24 -1.17
CA ARG A 124 26.03 1.23 -0.99
C ARG A 124 25.41 1.67 0.34
N LEU A 125 24.70 0.76 1.03
CA LEU A 125 24.03 1.06 2.30
C LEU A 125 24.96 0.95 3.50
N ARG A 126 24.63 1.67 4.57
CA ARG A 126 25.28 1.53 5.89
C ARG A 126 25.24 0.06 6.34
N PRO A 127 26.31 -0.46 6.98
CA PRO A 127 26.44 -1.89 7.31
C PRO A 127 25.30 -2.47 8.16
N GLU A 128 24.69 -1.66 9.01
CA GLU A 128 23.54 -2.04 9.85
C GLU A 128 22.26 -2.29 9.03
N LEU A 129 22.14 -1.72 7.83
CA LEU A 129 21.00 -1.90 6.93
C LEU A 129 21.23 -3.12 6.02
N ASN A 130 21.22 -4.30 6.61
CA ASN A 130 21.51 -5.57 5.92
C ASN A 130 20.33 -6.56 5.87
N ASP A 131 19.21 -6.24 6.51
CA ASP A 131 17.99 -7.03 6.46
C ASP A 131 16.98 -6.41 5.45
N PRO A 132 16.62 -7.12 4.36
CA PRO A 132 15.66 -6.62 3.38
C PRO A 132 14.24 -6.46 3.95
N ASP A 133 13.86 -7.25 4.96
CA ASP A 133 12.55 -7.18 5.60
C ASP A 133 12.48 -5.94 6.52
N GLU A 134 13.53 -5.68 7.31
CA GLU A 134 13.63 -4.46 8.11
C GLU A 134 13.62 -3.21 7.22
N LEU A 135 14.43 -3.19 6.16
CA LEU A 135 14.50 -2.05 5.24
C LEU A 135 13.16 -1.78 4.54
N ALA A 136 12.44 -2.84 4.14
CA ALA A 136 11.11 -2.73 3.55
C ALA A 136 10.10 -2.17 4.56
N GLN A 137 10.13 -2.62 5.82
CA GLN A 137 9.26 -2.12 6.88
C GLN A 137 9.54 -0.66 7.22
N MET A 138 10.81 -0.25 7.27
CA MET A 138 11.19 1.16 7.44
C MET A 138 10.65 2.03 6.31
N CYS A 139 10.86 1.62 5.06
CA CYS A 139 10.34 2.30 3.87
C CYS A 139 8.82 2.40 3.89
N TRP A 140 8.14 1.27 4.10
CA TRP A 140 6.69 1.21 4.08
C TRP A 140 6.08 2.00 5.23
N GLY A 141 6.50 1.76 6.48
CA GLY A 141 5.97 2.44 7.66
C GLY A 141 6.08 3.97 7.58
N SER A 142 7.21 4.48 7.08
CA SER A 142 7.45 5.93 6.96
C SER A 142 6.46 6.60 6.01
N LEU A 143 6.26 6.04 4.81
CA LEU A 143 5.33 6.60 3.82
C LEU A 143 3.88 6.27 4.14
N HIS A 144 3.63 5.09 4.73
CA HIS A 144 2.32 4.66 5.15
C HIS A 144 1.71 5.63 6.16
N GLY A 145 2.48 6.07 7.16
CA GLY A 145 2.02 7.03 8.16
C GLY A 145 1.57 8.35 7.53
N LEU A 146 2.37 8.91 6.61
CA LEU A 146 2.03 10.15 5.91
C LEU A 146 0.74 9.99 5.08
N VAL A 147 0.65 8.94 4.26
CA VAL A 147 -0.50 8.71 3.38
C VAL A 147 -1.76 8.40 4.20
N ALA A 148 -1.67 7.58 5.24
CA ALA A 148 -2.80 7.26 6.10
C ALA A 148 -3.34 8.51 6.82
N LEU A 149 -2.46 9.40 7.29
CA LEU A 149 -2.86 10.68 7.88
C LEU A 149 -3.54 11.58 6.84
N GLN A 150 -2.99 11.68 5.63
CA GLN A 150 -3.62 12.46 4.56
C GLN A 150 -5.00 11.92 4.19
N VAL A 151 -5.16 10.59 4.08
CA VAL A 151 -6.44 9.95 3.77
C VAL A 151 -7.46 10.16 4.90
N ALA A 152 -7.04 10.07 6.16
CA ALA A 152 -7.95 10.18 7.30
C ALA A 152 -8.25 11.62 7.75
N LYS A 153 -7.34 12.56 7.49
CA LYS A 153 -7.36 13.92 8.08
C LYS A 153 -7.03 15.03 7.08
N GLY A 154 -6.93 14.73 5.79
CA GLY A 154 -6.59 15.71 4.76
C GLY A 154 -7.56 16.89 4.66
N ASP A 155 -8.82 16.67 5.02
CA ASP A 155 -9.88 17.68 5.02
C ASP A 155 -10.07 18.37 6.39
N ASP A 156 -9.23 18.06 7.39
CA ASP A 156 -9.31 18.66 8.72
C ASP A 156 -8.76 20.11 8.68
N PRO A 157 -9.61 21.14 8.84
CA PRO A 157 -9.18 22.54 8.73
C PRO A 157 -8.30 22.99 9.90
N SER A 158 -8.25 22.23 11.01
CA SER A 158 -7.38 22.55 12.15
C SER A 158 -5.91 22.23 11.88
N ILE A 159 -5.63 21.40 10.86
CA ILE A 159 -4.28 21.00 10.49
C ILE A 159 -3.91 21.73 9.19
N PRO A 160 -2.91 22.63 9.22
CA PRO A 160 -2.52 23.38 8.04
C PRO A 160 -1.59 22.55 7.15
N TRP A 161 -2.14 21.45 6.62
CA TRP A 161 -1.44 20.48 5.77
C TRP A 161 -0.70 21.20 4.64
N ARG A 162 0.57 20.81 4.45
CA ARG A 162 1.34 21.18 3.27
C ARG A 162 1.05 20.19 2.15
N ASP A 163 1.58 20.47 0.97
CA ASP A 163 1.49 19.53 -0.14
C ASP A 163 2.14 18.18 0.26
N VAL A 164 1.29 17.14 0.28
CA VAL A 164 1.66 15.80 0.72
C VAL A 164 2.67 15.15 -0.23
N ARG A 165 2.63 15.47 -1.54
CA ARG A 165 3.58 14.93 -2.53
C ARG A 165 4.98 15.50 -2.28
N GLN A 166 5.09 16.81 -2.04
CA GLN A 166 6.34 17.46 -1.67
C GLN A 166 6.87 16.95 -0.32
N THR A 167 5.99 16.73 0.65
CA THR A 167 6.36 16.18 1.95
C THR A 167 6.91 14.76 1.81
N ALA A 168 6.23 13.91 1.02
CA ALA A 168 6.71 12.57 0.70
C ALA A 168 8.06 12.57 -0.01
N THR A 169 8.26 13.45 -1.00
CA THR A 169 9.56 13.61 -1.67
C THR A 169 10.68 13.94 -0.69
N LYS A 170 10.43 14.83 0.28
CA LYS A 170 11.42 15.16 1.33
C LYS A 170 11.70 13.96 2.25
N ILE A 171 10.67 13.23 2.68
CA ILE A 171 10.82 12.01 3.49
C ILE A 171 11.70 10.99 2.75
N ARG A 172 11.36 10.67 1.49
CA ARG A 172 12.13 9.71 0.68
C ARG A 172 13.59 10.15 0.52
N ALA A 173 13.83 11.42 0.19
CA ALA A 173 15.17 11.96 0.05
C ALA A 173 15.99 11.89 1.35
N MET A 174 15.38 12.20 2.50
CA MET A 174 16.03 12.09 3.80
C MET A 174 16.34 10.64 4.15
N MET A 175 15.41 9.71 3.90
CA MET A 175 15.62 8.29 4.13
C MET A 175 16.76 7.74 3.28
N LEU A 176 16.75 8.00 1.97
CA LEU A 176 17.83 7.56 1.07
C LEU A 176 19.19 8.10 1.50
N ARG A 177 19.29 9.39 1.86
CA ARG A 177 20.52 9.96 2.42
C ARG A 177 20.95 9.29 3.72
N GLY A 178 19.99 8.97 4.60
CA GLY A 178 20.24 8.25 5.84
C GLY A 178 20.73 6.82 5.61
N PHE A 179 20.27 6.16 4.55
CA PHE A 179 20.64 4.78 4.25
C PHE A 179 22.03 4.64 3.63
N LEU A 180 22.47 5.61 2.85
CA LEU A 180 23.74 5.56 2.16
C LEU A 180 24.91 5.69 3.16
N ARG A 181 25.99 4.96 2.88
CA ARG A 181 27.29 5.21 3.54
C ARG A 181 27.72 6.64 3.26
N GLU A 182 28.37 7.27 4.24
CA GLU A 182 29.14 8.47 3.92
C GLU A 182 30.29 8.07 2.99
N PRO A 183 30.68 8.92 2.03
CA PRO A 183 31.94 8.73 1.32
C PRO A 183 33.05 8.63 2.37
N ASP A 184 33.97 7.69 2.20
CA ASP A 184 35.16 7.60 3.07
C ASP A 184 35.82 8.98 3.13
N ARG A 185 35.85 9.58 4.34
CA ARG A 185 36.52 10.85 4.61
C ARG A 185 38.03 10.65 4.71
#